data_AF-A0A1J4TNI2-F1
#
_entry.id   AF-A0A1J4TNI2-F1
#
_cell.length_a   1.000
_cell.length_b   1.000
_cell.length_c   1.000
_cell.angle_alpha   90.00
_cell.angle_beta   90.00
_cell.angle_gamma   90.00
#
_symmetry.space_group_name_H-M   'P 1'
#
loop_
_entity.id
_entity.type
_entity.pdbx_description
1 polymer ?
#
loop_
_entity_poly.entity_id
_entity_poly.type
_entity_poly.pdbx_seq_one_letter_code
_entity_poly.pdbx_strand_id
1 'polypeptide(L)'
;MKIDKIVYQAYWDILQKIVKADHFKGKTYPLFFECKNAEESEILLNLQDDKKVIKIQRITAEPNFDNLLKGKCKYPEIFIIKLVSPKFNEFIKTCSNILENNEDLQQKEPEDIKRMFGFEGTKFWLNRKGTKDLVINFHPKRNGTTATLRLMQTYHYYLINRGKRDDLWLKTGISLKDISDYLKDNYPEMNINNWNDWVRNTKHNLLEKMTEVDRKFVIIDYYDKKEKVYPVSIKLPF
;
A
#
# COMPACT_ATOMS: atom_id res chain seq x y z
N MET A 1 3.40 -23.87 -23.19
CA MET A 1 2.84 -22.59 -23.65
C MET A 1 2.91 -21.63 -22.46
N LYS A 2 3.88 -20.72 -22.41
CA LYS A 2 4.03 -19.74 -21.32
C LYS A 2 2.93 -18.70 -21.51
N ILE A 3 1.78 -18.94 -20.90
CA ILE A 3 0.75 -17.93 -20.77
C ILE A 3 1.35 -16.84 -19.85
N ASP A 4 1.55 -15.63 -20.37
CA ASP A 4 2.30 -14.59 -19.69
C ASP A 4 1.63 -14.19 -18.37
N LYS A 5 2.25 -14.60 -17.25
CA LYS A 5 1.86 -14.31 -15.86
C LYS A 5 1.54 -12.82 -15.62
N ILE A 6 2.28 -11.94 -16.31
CA ILE A 6 2.10 -10.49 -16.29
C ILE A 6 0.69 -10.10 -16.75
N VAL A 7 0.21 -10.74 -17.82
CA VAL A 7 -1.10 -10.47 -18.42
C VAL A 7 -2.23 -10.87 -17.45
N TYR A 8 -2.12 -12.02 -16.78
CA TYR A 8 -3.14 -12.47 -15.83
C TYR A 8 -3.17 -11.68 -14.53
N GLN A 9 -2.02 -11.20 -14.05
CA GLN A 9 -1.98 -10.28 -12.90
C GLN A 9 -2.64 -8.94 -13.26
N ALA A 10 -2.35 -8.39 -14.44
CA ALA A 10 -2.96 -7.15 -14.90
C ALA A 10 -4.49 -7.28 -15.05
N TYR A 11 -4.97 -8.43 -15.56
CA TYR A 11 -6.39 -8.78 -15.55
C TYR A 11 -6.95 -8.85 -14.12
N TRP A 12 -6.27 -9.52 -13.21
CA TRP A 12 -6.71 -9.67 -11.82
C TRP A 12 -6.85 -8.33 -11.09
N ASP A 13 -5.87 -7.45 -11.24
CA ASP A 13 -5.89 -6.13 -10.59
C ASP A 13 -7.05 -5.27 -11.10
N ILE A 14 -7.34 -5.32 -12.41
CA ILE A 14 -8.49 -4.65 -13.01
C ILE A 14 -9.81 -5.27 -12.53
N LEU A 15 -9.94 -6.60 -12.51
CA LEU A 15 -11.12 -7.30 -12.02
C LEU A 15 -11.41 -6.98 -10.55
N GLN A 16 -10.38 -6.92 -9.69
CA GLN A 16 -10.51 -6.53 -8.28
C GLN A 16 -11.01 -5.09 -8.12
N LYS A 17 -10.53 -4.15 -8.95
CA LYS A 17 -11.03 -2.77 -8.96
C LYS A 17 -12.51 -2.73 -9.38
N ILE A 18 -12.90 -3.50 -10.38
CA ILE A 18 -14.29 -3.59 -10.87
C ILE A 18 -15.21 -4.18 -9.77
N VAL A 19 -14.81 -5.28 -9.12
CA VAL A 19 -15.57 -5.90 -8.02
C VAL A 19 -15.71 -4.96 -6.82
N LYS A 20 -14.65 -4.22 -6.46
CA LYS A 20 -14.70 -3.21 -5.40
C LYS A 20 -15.67 -2.08 -5.74
N ALA A 21 -15.69 -1.63 -6.99
CA ALA A 21 -16.63 -0.61 -7.46
C ALA A 21 -18.09 -1.12 -7.44
N ASP A 22 -18.31 -2.41 -7.71
CA ASP A 22 -19.61 -3.08 -7.67
C ASP A 22 -20.16 -3.23 -6.23
N HIS A 23 -19.33 -3.74 -5.31
CA HIS A 23 -19.71 -3.91 -3.92
C HIS A 23 -20.00 -2.60 -3.19
N PHE A 24 -19.41 -1.48 -3.60
CA PHE A 24 -19.68 -0.18 -2.98
C PHE A 24 -21.08 0.36 -3.30
N LYS A 25 -21.78 -0.13 -4.34
CA LYS A 25 -23.04 0.47 -4.81
C LYS A 25 -24.29 -0.41 -4.65
N GLY A 26 -24.16 -1.69 -4.27
CA GLY A 26 -25.29 -2.54 -3.86
C GLY A 26 -26.45 -2.72 -4.85
N LYS A 27 -26.32 -2.19 -6.08
CA LYS A 27 -27.30 -2.26 -7.16
C LYS A 27 -26.56 -2.40 -8.47
N THR A 28 -27.04 -3.31 -9.30
CA THR A 28 -26.66 -3.58 -10.70
C THR A 28 -26.90 -2.37 -11.60
N TYR A 29 -26.14 -1.30 -11.37
CA TYR A 29 -26.05 -0.11 -12.21
C TYR A 29 -24.75 -0.16 -13.02
N PRO A 30 -24.69 0.52 -14.18
CA PRO A 30 -23.46 0.62 -14.96
C PRO A 30 -22.29 1.07 -14.08
N LEU A 31 -21.23 0.26 -14.04
CA LEU A 31 -20.01 0.55 -13.27
C LEU A 31 -19.19 1.55 -14.07
N PHE A 32 -19.03 2.76 -13.54
CA PHE A 32 -18.13 3.75 -14.13
C PHE A 32 -16.69 3.42 -13.74
N PHE A 33 -15.86 3.15 -14.73
CA PHE A 33 -14.45 2.86 -14.56
C PHE A 33 -13.63 3.89 -15.33
N GLU A 34 -12.74 4.59 -14.64
CA GLU A 34 -11.83 5.57 -15.22
C GLU A 34 -10.45 4.93 -15.38
N CYS A 35 -9.98 4.83 -16.63
CA CYS A 35 -8.65 4.31 -16.91
C CYS A 35 -7.57 5.35 -16.58
N LYS A 36 -6.51 4.93 -15.89
CA LYS A 36 -5.39 5.82 -15.55
C LYS A 36 -4.38 5.96 -16.68
N ASN A 37 -4.31 4.98 -17.57
CA ASN A 37 -3.38 4.91 -18.68
C ASN A 37 -3.97 4.06 -19.84
N ALA A 38 -3.26 4.05 -20.97
CA ALA A 38 -3.66 3.30 -22.16
C ALA A 38 -3.67 1.77 -21.94
N GLU A 39 -2.77 1.26 -21.10
CA GLU A 39 -2.65 -0.17 -20.78
C GLU A 39 -3.91 -0.70 -20.07
N GLU A 40 -4.44 0.03 -19.09
CA GLU A 40 -5.71 -0.34 -18.44
C GLU A 40 -6.89 -0.35 -19.44
N SER A 41 -6.89 0.57 -20.41
CA SER A 41 -7.91 0.61 -21.47
C SER A 41 -7.81 -0.60 -22.40
N GLU A 42 -6.61 -0.96 -22.84
CA GLU A 42 -6.35 -2.15 -23.66
C GLU A 42 -6.75 -3.44 -22.94
N ILE A 43 -6.45 -3.54 -21.64
CA ILE A 43 -6.88 -4.67 -20.81
C ILE A 43 -8.41 -4.78 -20.77
N LEU A 44 -9.13 -3.67 -20.56
CA LEU A 44 -10.60 -3.70 -20.55
C LEU A 44 -11.19 -4.12 -21.90
N LEU A 45 -10.62 -3.62 -23.00
CA LEU A 45 -11.03 -4.02 -24.35
C LEU A 45 -10.80 -5.53 -24.54
N ASN A 46 -9.66 -6.07 -24.12
CA ASN A 46 -9.37 -7.50 -24.19
C ASN A 46 -10.32 -8.35 -23.31
N LEU A 47 -10.72 -7.85 -22.14
CA LEU A 47 -11.71 -8.51 -21.29
C LEU A 47 -13.10 -8.57 -21.96
N GLN A 48 -13.43 -7.59 -22.80
CA GLN A 48 -14.65 -7.61 -23.61
C GLN A 48 -14.51 -8.52 -24.84
N ASP A 49 -13.51 -8.29 -25.67
CA ASP A 49 -13.48 -8.83 -27.03
C ASP A 49 -13.00 -10.28 -27.05
N ASP A 50 -11.91 -10.57 -26.34
CA ASP A 50 -11.30 -11.90 -26.29
C ASP A 50 -11.96 -12.79 -25.25
N LYS A 51 -12.13 -12.30 -24.02
CA LYS A 51 -12.60 -13.10 -22.89
C LYS A 51 -14.12 -13.08 -22.75
N LYS A 52 -14.80 -12.04 -23.27
CA LYS A 52 -16.26 -11.86 -23.21
C LYS A 52 -16.82 -11.93 -21.78
N VAL A 53 -16.03 -11.45 -20.81
CA VAL A 53 -16.36 -11.49 -19.38
C VAL A 53 -17.03 -10.19 -18.90
N ILE A 54 -16.81 -9.11 -19.64
CA ILE A 54 -17.47 -7.82 -19.43
C ILE A 54 -18.05 -7.30 -20.75
N LYS A 55 -19.02 -6.39 -20.65
CA LYS A 55 -19.45 -5.52 -21.75
C LYS A 55 -19.14 -4.10 -21.35
N ILE A 56 -18.48 -3.36 -22.23
CA ILE A 56 -18.12 -1.97 -22.00
C ILE A 56 -18.86 -1.06 -22.97
N GLN A 57 -19.35 0.06 -22.45
CA GLN A 57 -19.78 1.20 -23.24
C GLN A 57 -18.80 2.33 -22.97
N ARG A 58 -18.09 2.76 -24.00
CA ARG A 58 -17.15 3.87 -23.91
C ARG A 58 -17.92 5.18 -23.85
N ILE A 59 -17.71 5.95 -22.78
CA ILE A 59 -18.09 7.34 -22.72
C ILE A 59 -16.82 8.14 -22.96
N THR A 60 -16.72 8.73 -24.14
CA THR A 60 -15.77 9.81 -24.34
C THR A 60 -16.30 10.98 -23.54
N ALA A 61 -15.75 11.23 -22.36
CA ALA A 61 -16.05 12.47 -21.66
C ALA A 61 -15.51 13.60 -22.54
N GLU A 62 -16.39 14.52 -22.97
CA GLU A 62 -15.89 15.80 -23.46
C GLU A 62 -14.97 16.35 -22.37
N PRO A 63 -13.71 16.67 -22.70
CA PRO A 63 -12.76 17.10 -21.70
C PRO A 63 -13.33 18.32 -20.96
N ASN A 64 -13.64 18.14 -19.68
CA ASN A 64 -13.97 19.27 -18.83
C ASN A 64 -12.71 20.14 -18.76
N PHE A 65 -12.76 21.30 -19.43
CA PHE A 65 -11.60 22.14 -19.73
C PHE A 65 -10.79 22.47 -18.45
N ASP A 66 -11.48 22.58 -17.32
CA ASP A 66 -10.91 22.82 -15.99
C ASP A 66 -10.06 21.67 -15.43
N ASN A 67 -10.37 20.41 -15.76
CA ASN A 67 -9.60 19.25 -15.32
C ASN A 67 -8.34 19.03 -16.17
N LEU A 68 -8.38 19.48 -17.43
CA LEU A 68 -7.23 19.49 -18.34
C LEU A 68 -6.19 20.55 -17.94
N LEU A 69 -6.64 21.76 -17.58
CA LEU A 69 -5.78 22.82 -17.06
C LEU A 69 -5.10 22.47 -15.73
N LYS A 70 -5.71 21.60 -14.91
CA LYS A 70 -5.15 21.13 -13.64
C LYS A 70 -4.22 19.91 -13.78
N GLY A 71 -4.01 19.39 -14.99
CA GLY A 71 -3.11 18.27 -15.27
C GLY A 71 -3.51 16.93 -14.62
N LYS A 72 -4.78 16.77 -14.21
CA LYS A 72 -5.24 15.60 -13.44
C LYS A 72 -5.75 14.43 -14.28
N CYS A 73 -6.12 14.64 -15.54
CA CYS A 73 -6.58 13.59 -16.44
C CYS A 73 -5.76 13.65 -17.74
N LYS A 74 -4.79 12.74 -17.91
CA LYS A 74 -4.10 12.57 -19.21
C LYS A 74 -4.87 11.67 -20.18
N TYR A 75 -5.89 10.94 -19.72
CA TYR A 75 -6.71 10.04 -20.56
C TYR A 75 -8.16 10.01 -20.05
N PRO A 76 -9.10 10.78 -20.65
CA PRO A 76 -10.48 10.84 -20.18
C PRO A 76 -11.34 9.73 -20.83
N GLU A 77 -10.93 8.47 -20.68
CA GLU A 77 -11.75 7.32 -21.11
C GLU A 77 -12.49 6.75 -19.90
N ILE A 78 -13.78 7.04 -19.83
CA ILE A 78 -14.68 6.48 -18.83
C ILE A 78 -15.45 5.34 -19.48
N PHE A 79 -15.35 4.15 -18.91
CA PHE A 79 -16.10 2.98 -19.35
C PHE A 79 -17.27 2.75 -18.42
N ILE A 80 -18.45 2.55 -19.00
CA ILE A 80 -19.56 1.89 -18.32
C ILE A 80 -19.37 0.39 -18.51
N ILE A 81 -19.18 -0.34 -17.41
CA ILE A 81 -18.93 -1.78 -17.42
C ILE A 81 -20.18 -2.52 -16.92
N LYS A 82 -20.59 -3.55 -17.66
CA LYS A 82 -21.58 -4.55 -17.27
C LYS A 82 -20.93 -5.93 -17.19
N LEU A 83 -21.05 -6.59 -16.04
CA LEU A 83 -20.50 -7.92 -15.83
C LEU A 83 -21.33 -8.99 -16.57
N VAL A 84 -20.65 -9.94 -17.22
CA VAL A 84 -21.30 -11.05 -17.92
C VAL A 84 -21.20 -12.32 -17.07
N SER A 85 -22.17 -12.53 -16.19
CA SER A 85 -22.30 -13.80 -15.44
C SER A 85 -22.80 -14.93 -16.38
N PRO A 86 -22.30 -16.18 -16.27
CA PRO A 86 -21.35 -16.70 -15.27
C PRO A 86 -19.88 -16.53 -15.65
N LYS A 87 -19.58 -16.15 -16.90
CA LYS A 87 -18.22 -16.06 -17.45
C LYS A 87 -17.28 -15.21 -16.61
N PHE A 88 -17.77 -14.10 -16.06
CA PHE A 88 -17.02 -13.24 -15.15
C PHE A 88 -16.54 -14.00 -13.90
N ASN A 89 -17.43 -14.76 -13.27
CA ASN A 89 -17.10 -15.52 -12.07
C ASN A 89 -16.15 -16.68 -12.37
N GLU A 90 -16.33 -17.35 -13.51
CA GLU A 90 -15.42 -18.39 -13.97
C GLU A 90 -14.03 -17.82 -14.24
N PHE A 91 -13.94 -16.67 -14.92
CA PHE A 91 -12.67 -16.05 -15.23
C PHE A 91 -11.95 -15.50 -13.99
N ILE A 92 -12.69 -14.92 -13.02
CA ILE A 92 -12.15 -14.60 -11.70
C ILE A 92 -11.54 -15.84 -11.06
N LYS A 93 -12.27 -16.96 -11.03
CA LYS A 93 -11.74 -18.21 -10.47
C LYS A 93 -10.53 -18.72 -11.24
N THR A 94 -10.51 -18.61 -12.57
CA THR A 94 -9.34 -18.99 -13.38
C THR A 94 -8.12 -18.13 -13.04
N CYS A 95 -8.30 -16.81 -12.93
CA CYS A 95 -7.24 -15.91 -12.48
C CYS A 95 -6.78 -16.30 -11.07
N SER A 96 -7.69 -16.45 -10.10
CA SER A 96 -7.36 -16.90 -8.74
C SER A 96 -6.58 -18.21 -8.75
N ASN A 97 -7.05 -19.23 -9.48
CA ASN A 97 -6.38 -20.53 -9.53
C ASN A 97 -5.00 -20.47 -10.19
N ILE A 98 -4.81 -19.67 -11.24
CA ILE A 98 -3.49 -19.47 -11.86
C ILE A 98 -2.56 -18.75 -10.90
N LEU A 99 -3.07 -17.80 -10.13
CA LEU A 99 -2.29 -17.05 -9.13
C LEU A 99 -2.02 -17.89 -7.86
N GLU A 100 -2.95 -18.74 -7.43
CA GLU A 100 -2.85 -19.55 -6.20
C GLU A 100 -2.04 -20.84 -6.40
N ASN A 101 -2.16 -21.52 -7.56
CA ASN A 101 -1.45 -22.78 -7.84
C ASN A 101 -0.02 -22.56 -8.37
N ASN A 102 0.42 -21.31 -8.52
CA ASN A 102 1.83 -21.00 -8.65
C ASN A 102 2.33 -20.59 -7.28
N GLU A 103 3.15 -21.43 -6.63
CA GLU A 103 3.83 -21.12 -5.35
C GLU A 103 4.67 -19.82 -5.41
N ASP A 104 4.89 -19.27 -6.60
CA ASP A 104 5.48 -17.95 -6.85
C ASP A 104 4.49 -16.76 -6.79
N LEU A 105 3.21 -16.97 -6.41
CA LEU A 105 2.15 -15.94 -6.41
C LEU A 105 1.15 -15.98 -5.24
N GLN A 106 1.33 -16.86 -4.23
CA GLN A 106 1.18 -16.31 -2.87
C GLN A 106 2.12 -15.11 -2.84
N GLN A 107 1.65 -13.91 -2.47
CA GLN A 107 2.50 -12.73 -2.42
C GLN A 107 3.77 -13.05 -1.59
N LYS A 108 4.84 -13.47 -2.27
CA LYS A 108 6.19 -13.08 -1.90
C LYS A 108 6.22 -11.58 -2.16
N GLU A 109 5.60 -10.82 -1.25
CA GLU A 109 6.26 -9.57 -0.89
C GLU A 109 7.68 -9.97 -0.54
N PRO A 110 8.65 -9.47 -1.31
CA PRO A 110 9.84 -10.23 -1.57
C PRO A 110 10.56 -10.42 -0.24
N GLU A 111 11.17 -11.58 -0.04
CA GLU A 111 12.20 -11.74 0.98
C GLU A 111 13.21 -10.57 0.95
N ASP A 112 13.30 -9.85 -0.18
CA ASP A 112 14.00 -8.58 -0.35
C ASP A 112 13.52 -7.41 0.52
N ILE A 113 12.23 -7.13 0.75
CA ILE A 113 11.83 -5.98 1.60
C ILE A 113 12.26 -6.22 3.06
N LYS A 114 12.05 -7.46 3.56
CA LYS A 114 12.53 -7.87 4.90
C LYS A 114 14.06 -7.85 5.01
N ARG A 115 14.78 -7.93 3.87
CA ARG A 115 16.24 -7.76 3.78
C ARG A 115 16.67 -6.32 3.55
N MET A 116 15.76 -5.38 3.27
CA MET A 116 16.11 -3.97 3.02
C MET A 116 16.17 -3.15 4.30
N PHE A 117 15.41 -3.50 5.34
CA PHE A 117 15.48 -2.85 6.64
C PHE A 117 14.97 -3.80 7.72
N GLY A 118 15.38 -3.55 8.96
CA GLY A 118 15.01 -4.41 10.07
C GLY A 118 15.57 -3.95 11.39
N PHE A 119 15.51 -4.87 12.35
CA PHE A 119 16.04 -4.67 13.70
C PHE A 119 17.12 -5.70 14.01
N GLU A 120 18.16 -5.24 14.71
CA GLU A 120 19.12 -6.07 15.41
C GLU A 120 19.19 -5.59 16.86
N GLY A 121 18.49 -6.28 17.76
CA GLY A 121 18.32 -5.85 19.16
C GLY A 121 17.65 -4.48 19.27
N THR A 122 18.39 -3.48 19.76
CA THR A 122 17.93 -2.08 19.92
C THR A 122 18.32 -1.18 18.75
N LYS A 123 18.83 -1.76 17.66
CA LYS A 123 19.27 -1.03 16.47
C LYS A 123 18.28 -1.25 15.34
N PHE A 124 17.83 -0.17 14.73
CA PHE A 124 17.16 -0.23 13.44
C PHE A 124 18.18 0.01 12.34
N TRP A 125 18.19 -0.83 11.32
CA TRP A 125 19.04 -0.68 10.14
C TRP A 125 18.18 -0.57 8.88
N LEU A 126 18.65 0.22 7.92
CA LEU A 126 18.09 0.34 6.57
C LEU A 126 19.24 0.33 5.57
N ASN A 127 19.22 -0.68 4.70
CA ASN A 127 20.21 -0.85 3.66
C ASN A 127 20.14 0.29 2.66
N ARG A 128 21.30 0.79 2.25
CA ARG A 128 21.41 1.88 1.30
C ARG A 128 22.26 1.51 0.11
N LYS A 129 21.77 1.75 -1.10
CA LYS A 129 22.55 1.54 -2.32
C LYS A 129 23.65 2.60 -2.42
N GLY A 130 24.90 2.16 -2.59
CA GLY A 130 26.06 3.02 -2.87
C GLY A 130 26.51 3.94 -1.73
N THR A 131 26.00 3.77 -0.52
CA THR A 131 26.40 4.54 0.68
C THR A 131 26.32 3.66 1.93
N LYS A 132 26.89 4.12 3.05
CA LYS A 132 26.77 3.41 4.33
C LYS A 132 25.29 3.27 4.71
N ASP A 133 24.92 2.10 5.22
CA ASP A 133 23.59 1.82 5.74
C ASP A 133 23.20 2.83 6.81
N LEU A 134 21.90 3.13 6.87
CA LEU A 134 21.33 3.94 7.93
C LEU A 134 21.20 3.06 9.16
N VAL A 135 21.70 3.52 10.31
CA VAL A 135 21.59 2.81 11.58
C VAL A 135 21.14 3.77 12.67
N ILE A 136 19.99 3.48 13.28
CA ILE A 136 19.44 4.24 14.41
C ILE A 136 19.54 3.38 15.68
N ASN A 137 20.21 3.91 16.70
CA ASN A 137 20.40 3.22 17.97
C ASN A 137 19.39 3.71 19.02
N PHE A 138 18.62 2.79 19.60
CA PHE A 138 17.59 3.11 20.58
C PHE A 138 17.96 2.78 22.03
N HIS A 139 19.25 2.64 22.34
CA HIS A 139 19.71 2.35 23.69
C HIS A 139 19.07 3.32 24.70
N PRO A 140 18.27 2.82 25.66
CA PRO A 140 17.80 3.65 26.74
C PRO A 140 19.02 4.11 27.54
N LYS A 141 19.04 5.37 27.98
CA LYS A 141 19.98 5.79 29.02
C LYS A 141 19.73 4.94 30.28
N ARG A 142 20.66 4.88 31.22
CA ARG A 142 20.44 4.19 32.51
C ARG A 142 19.12 4.71 33.12
N ASN A 143 18.13 3.84 33.34
CA ASN A 143 16.74 4.15 33.75
C ASN A 143 15.83 4.85 32.72
N GLY A 144 16.20 4.85 31.44
CA GLY A 144 15.43 5.47 30.35
C GLY A 144 14.35 4.56 29.77
N THR A 145 13.32 5.16 29.17
CA THR A 145 12.19 4.44 28.56
C THR A 145 12.56 3.80 27.22
N THR A 146 12.01 2.62 26.93
CA THR A 146 12.10 1.98 25.60
C THR A 146 11.07 2.50 24.59
N ALA A 147 10.33 3.56 24.93
CA ALA A 147 9.19 4.07 24.16
C ALA A 147 9.51 4.31 22.67
N THR A 148 10.61 4.98 22.35
CA THR A 148 11.00 5.26 20.95
C THR A 148 11.34 3.98 20.18
N LEU A 149 11.96 3.00 20.86
CA LEU A 149 12.23 1.68 20.27
C LEU A 149 10.91 0.99 19.93
N ARG A 150 9.99 0.92 20.91
CA ARG A 150 8.69 0.26 20.73
C ARG A 150 7.85 0.89 19.63
N LEU A 151 7.83 2.23 19.56
CA LEU A 151 7.13 2.93 18.49
C LEU A 151 7.75 2.62 17.11
N MET A 152 9.08 2.62 16.99
CA MET A 152 9.73 2.27 15.72
C MET A 152 9.52 0.79 15.35
N GLN A 153 9.50 -0.13 16.32
CA GLN A 153 9.17 -1.55 16.11
C GLN A 153 7.73 -1.71 15.60
N THR A 154 6.80 -0.93 16.13
CA THR A 154 5.40 -0.87 15.66
C THR A 154 5.34 -0.40 14.20
N TYR A 155 6.04 0.68 13.86
CA TYR A 155 6.10 1.20 12.50
C TYR A 155 6.71 0.21 11.52
N HIS A 156 7.81 -0.43 11.90
CA HIS A 156 8.42 -1.51 11.14
C HIS A 156 7.43 -2.64 10.87
N TYR A 157 6.73 -3.13 11.90
CA TYR A 157 5.72 -4.17 11.75
C TYR A 157 4.66 -3.78 10.70
N TYR A 158 4.10 -2.58 10.78
CA TYR A 158 3.07 -2.16 9.83
C TYR A 158 3.60 -1.84 8.43
N LEU A 159 4.84 -1.37 8.29
CA LEU A 159 5.48 -1.22 6.99
C LEU A 159 5.68 -2.58 6.32
N ILE A 160 6.11 -3.60 7.07
CA ILE A 160 6.31 -4.95 6.54
C ILE A 160 4.99 -5.63 6.18
N ASN A 161 3.93 -5.44 6.98
CA ASN A 161 2.68 -6.20 6.80
C ASN A 161 1.59 -5.45 6.01
N ARG A 162 1.68 -4.12 5.91
CA ARG A 162 0.65 -3.26 5.29
C ARG A 162 1.26 -2.17 4.40
N GLY A 163 2.57 -2.20 4.17
CA GLY A 163 3.26 -1.22 3.33
C GLY A 163 2.81 -1.36 1.88
N LYS A 164 2.56 -0.23 1.22
CA LYS A 164 2.33 -0.17 -0.22
C LYS A 164 3.50 0.54 -0.87
N ARG A 165 4.02 -0.05 -1.94
CA ARG A 165 5.07 0.59 -2.72
C ARG A 165 4.49 1.74 -3.55
N ASP A 166 5.15 2.88 -3.48
CA ASP A 166 4.89 4.08 -4.26
C ASP A 166 6.26 4.61 -4.73
N ASP A 167 6.63 4.27 -5.96
CA ASP A 167 7.94 4.53 -6.53
C ASP A 167 9.10 3.95 -5.67
N LEU A 168 9.96 4.82 -5.13
CA LEU A 168 11.08 4.49 -4.26
C LEU A 168 10.67 4.37 -2.78
N TRP A 169 9.38 4.46 -2.46
CA TRP A 169 8.91 4.49 -1.07
C TRP A 169 8.02 3.30 -0.76
N LEU A 170 8.19 2.75 0.44
CA LEU A 170 7.22 1.88 1.09
C LEU A 170 6.43 2.71 2.09
N LYS A 171 5.11 2.84 1.88
CA LYS A 171 4.25 3.74 2.65
C LYS A 171 3.13 3.00 3.33
N THR A 172 2.78 3.39 4.55
CA THR A 172 1.59 2.90 5.24
C THR A 172 0.99 3.98 6.14
N GLY A 173 -0.29 3.84 6.47
CA GLY A 173 -0.98 4.66 7.46
C GLY A 173 -1.39 3.78 8.64
N ILE A 174 -1.06 4.19 9.86
CA ILE A 174 -1.30 3.39 11.06
C ILE A 174 -2.26 4.15 11.97
N SER A 175 -3.42 3.55 12.30
CA SER A 175 -4.38 4.21 13.19
C SER A 175 -3.87 4.24 14.63
N LEU A 176 -4.39 5.15 15.47
CA LEU A 176 -4.05 5.18 16.90
C LEU A 176 -4.42 3.86 17.58
N LYS A 177 -5.54 3.25 17.16
CA LYS A 177 -6.00 1.95 17.66
C LYS A 177 -5.02 0.84 17.30
N ASP A 178 -4.58 0.77 16.04
CA ASP A 178 -3.58 -0.21 15.60
C ASP A 178 -2.29 -0.09 16.42
N ILE A 179 -1.80 1.13 16.66
CA ILE A 179 -0.61 1.36 17.50
C ILE A 179 -0.87 0.86 18.92
N SER A 180 -2.01 1.20 19.53
CA SER A 180 -2.31 0.79 20.90
C SER A 180 -2.46 -0.73 21.05
N ASP A 181 -3.13 -1.36 20.09
CA ASP A 181 -3.41 -2.80 20.10
C ASP A 181 -2.09 -3.56 19.94
N TYR A 182 -1.27 -3.20 18.94
CA TYR A 182 0.05 -3.79 18.77
C TYR A 182 0.94 -3.67 20.02
N LEU A 183 0.97 -2.49 20.65
CA LEU A 183 1.82 -2.27 21.82
C LEU A 183 1.32 -3.03 23.06
N LYS A 184 0.01 -3.15 23.26
CA LYS A 184 -0.56 -3.96 24.36
C LYS A 184 -0.28 -5.44 24.17
N ASP A 185 -0.41 -5.94 22.94
CA ASP A 185 -0.24 -7.36 22.65
C ASP A 185 1.23 -7.80 22.72
N ASN A 186 2.15 -6.94 22.30
CA ASN A 186 3.58 -7.28 22.22
C ASN A 186 4.41 -6.80 23.42
N TYR A 187 3.93 -5.79 24.15
CA TYR A 187 4.62 -5.18 25.30
C TYR A 187 3.64 -4.94 26.46
N PRO A 188 3.08 -6.00 27.07
CA PRO A 188 2.05 -5.90 28.09
C PRO A 188 2.52 -5.15 29.36
N GLU A 189 3.83 -5.00 29.57
CA GLU A 189 4.40 -4.18 30.64
C GLU A 189 4.16 -2.67 30.46
N MET A 190 3.77 -2.23 29.26
CA MET A 190 3.54 -0.82 28.96
C MET A 190 2.17 -0.37 29.48
N ASN A 191 2.16 0.36 30.60
CA ASN A 191 0.95 0.99 31.12
C ASN A 191 0.80 2.43 30.57
N ILE A 192 0.05 2.56 29.47
CA ILE A 192 -0.19 3.86 28.80
C ILE A 192 -1.66 4.25 28.95
N ASN A 193 -1.89 5.34 29.70
CA ASN A 193 -3.23 5.88 29.97
C ASN A 193 -3.75 6.79 28.85
N ASN A 194 -2.85 7.48 28.13
CA ASN A 194 -3.22 8.37 27.03
C ASN A 194 -2.34 8.09 25.80
N TRP A 195 -2.89 7.29 24.88
CA TRP A 195 -2.18 6.84 23.68
C TRP A 195 -1.86 7.99 22.72
N ASN A 196 -2.74 9.00 22.62
CA ASN A 196 -2.51 10.09 21.68
C ASN A 196 -1.31 10.95 22.11
N ASP A 197 -1.28 11.35 23.39
CA ASP A 197 -0.15 12.08 23.96
C ASP A 197 1.13 11.25 23.93
N TRP A 198 1.02 9.95 24.24
CA TRP A 198 2.15 9.05 24.18
C TRP A 198 2.74 8.96 22.77
N VAL A 199 1.92 8.73 21.73
CA VAL A 199 2.40 8.66 20.34
C VAL A 199 3.00 9.98 19.91
N ARG A 200 2.35 11.11 20.23
CA ARG A 200 2.84 12.45 19.88
C ARG A 200 4.22 12.73 20.49
N ASN A 201 4.38 12.53 21.79
CA ASN A 201 5.64 12.78 22.50
C ASN A 201 6.72 11.79 22.10
N THR A 202 6.36 10.51 21.96
CA THR A 202 7.32 9.47 21.56
C THR A 202 7.79 9.65 20.13
N LYS A 203 6.91 10.09 19.21
CA LYS A 203 7.29 10.47 17.84
C LYS A 203 8.29 11.62 17.86
N HIS A 204 8.03 12.66 18.66
CA HIS A 204 8.95 13.79 18.78
C HIS A 204 10.35 13.34 19.19
N ASN A 205 10.44 12.56 20.28
CA ASN A 205 11.71 12.02 20.77
C ASN A 205 12.38 11.04 19.78
N LEU A 206 11.58 10.28 19.02
CA LEU A 206 12.07 9.41 17.95
C LEU A 206 12.72 10.22 16.83
N LEU A 207 12.09 11.31 16.39
CA LEU A 207 12.63 12.19 15.36
C LEU A 207 13.92 12.87 15.85
N GLU A 208 14.02 13.27 17.12
CA GLU A 208 15.27 13.82 17.70
C GLU A 208 16.45 12.84 17.66
N LYS A 209 16.19 11.52 17.69
CA LYS A 209 17.23 10.49 17.53
C LYS A 209 17.70 10.31 16.08
N MET A 210 16.98 10.85 15.10
CA MET A 210 17.29 10.75 13.68
C MET A 210 18.05 12.00 13.22
N THR A 211 19.16 11.79 12.50
CA THR A 211 19.89 12.88 11.84
C THR A 211 19.05 13.47 10.69
N GLU A 212 19.41 14.66 10.20
CA GLU A 212 18.77 15.23 9.01
C GLU A 212 18.87 14.32 7.78
N VAL A 213 19.96 13.54 7.69
CA VAL A 213 20.14 12.55 6.62
C VAL A 213 19.14 11.42 6.79
N ASP A 214 18.96 10.89 8.00
CA ASP A 214 18.04 9.78 8.28
C ASP A 214 16.59 10.14 7.94
N ARG A 215 16.19 11.39 8.25
CA ARG A 215 14.85 11.92 7.95
C ARG A 215 14.54 12.03 6.45
N LYS A 216 15.54 11.93 5.57
CA LYS A 216 15.33 11.83 4.10
C LYS A 216 14.95 10.42 3.65
N PHE A 217 15.17 9.41 4.49
CA PHE A 217 14.90 8.01 4.19
C PHE A 217 13.76 7.43 5.03
N VAL A 218 13.52 7.96 6.23
CA VAL A 218 12.42 7.56 7.10
C VAL A 218 11.56 8.79 7.39
N ILE A 219 10.32 8.78 6.88
CA ILE A 219 9.36 9.85 7.08
C ILE A 219 8.28 9.33 8.04
N ILE A 220 8.12 10.01 9.17
CA ILE A 220 7.03 9.77 10.13
C ILE A 220 6.26 11.08 10.27
N ASP A 221 5.14 11.17 9.58
CA ASP A 221 4.42 12.43 9.40
C ASP A 221 3.51 12.76 10.61
N TYR A 222 2.85 13.91 10.56
CA TYR A 222 1.77 14.27 11.48
C TYR A 222 0.53 13.42 11.23
N TYR A 223 -0.32 13.38 12.25
CA TYR A 223 -1.59 12.67 12.17
C TYR A 223 -2.46 13.26 11.06
N ASP A 224 -2.83 12.43 10.09
CA ASP A 224 -3.76 12.78 9.03
C ASP A 224 -5.18 12.71 9.60
N LYS A 225 -5.83 13.87 9.75
CA LYS A 225 -7.20 13.96 10.28
C LYS A 225 -8.25 13.37 9.34
N LYS A 226 -8.00 13.39 8.03
CA LYS A 226 -8.93 12.89 7.01
C LYS A 226 -8.91 11.37 6.98
N GLU A 227 -7.73 10.80 6.89
CA GLU A 227 -7.53 9.34 6.83
C GLU A 227 -7.51 8.69 8.22
N LYS A 228 -7.44 9.51 9.28
CA LYS A 228 -7.39 9.11 10.70
C LYS A 228 -6.20 8.21 11.06
N VAL A 229 -5.05 8.45 10.44
CA VAL A 229 -3.84 7.62 10.59
C VAL A 229 -2.59 8.46 10.80
N TYR A 230 -1.54 7.83 11.32
CA TYR A 230 -0.17 8.32 11.30
C TYR A 230 0.54 7.76 10.07
N PRO A 231 0.86 8.60 9.05
CA PRO A 231 1.59 8.17 7.87
C PRO A 231 3.05 7.87 8.22
N VAL A 232 3.53 6.72 7.76
CA VAL A 232 4.94 6.32 7.87
C VAL A 232 5.42 5.86 6.50
N SER A 233 6.60 6.31 6.09
CA SER A 233 7.22 5.93 4.83
C SER A 233 8.71 5.65 4.99
N ILE A 234 9.20 4.63 4.31
CA ILE A 234 10.63 4.33 4.20
C ILE A 234 11.05 4.33 2.74
N LYS A 235 12.16 5.00 2.43
CA LYS A 235 12.77 5.02 1.11
C LYS A 235 13.58 3.75 0.92
N LEU A 236 13.22 2.97 -0.09
CA LEU A 236 13.84 1.71 -0.43
C LEU A 236 15.12 1.94 -1.26
N PRO A 237 16.15 1.08 -1.11
CA PRO A 237 17.40 1.19 -1.84
C PRO A 237 17.26 0.63 -3.27
N PHE A 238 16.86 1.47 -4.23
CA PHE A 238 16.88 1.12 -5.67
C PHE A 238 17.84 2.01 -6.45
#